data_AF-A0A181ZF95-F1
#
_entry.id   AF-A0A181ZF95-F1
#
_cell.length_a   1.000
_cell.length_b   1.000
_cell.length_c   1.000
_cell.angle_alpha   90.00
_cell.angle_beta   90.00
_cell.angle_gamma   90.00
#
_symmetry.space_group_name_H-M   'P 1'
#
loop_
_entity.id
_entity.type
_entity.pdbx_description
1 polymer ?
#
loop_
_entity_poly.entity_id
_entity_poly.type
_entity_poly.pdbx_seq_one_letter_code
_entity_poly.pdbx_strand_id
1 'polypeptide(L)'
;MARDSSGPKNEPQYAGTGVPQDAADLTEVARYAAMVGNRKVGASSDRQALTGADVWPGLEFYETDTGLAFVYQSSTAGWVPTVRPSVNVGFNDTTNSNGILVIRHGLGVIPNWIQLTMRNTGTDSVSSIFEGIVWDSPPTSTTSVQIRFRNSTNGAWLGNNKVVGYLAAGV
;
A
#
# COMPACT_ATOMS: atom_id res chain seq x y z
N MET A 1 -10.93 -26.97 -27.44
CA MET A 1 -11.53 -25.96 -28.33
C MET A 1 -10.77 -24.66 -28.15
N ALA A 2 -10.52 -23.92 -29.22
CA ALA A 2 -9.89 -22.61 -29.13
C ALA A 2 -10.94 -21.56 -28.73
N ARG A 3 -10.52 -20.47 -28.07
CA ARG A 3 -11.35 -19.31 -27.77
C ARG A 3 -11.62 -18.54 -29.07
N ASP A 4 -12.88 -18.22 -29.32
CA ASP A 4 -13.29 -17.49 -30.53
C ASP A 4 -13.43 -15.98 -30.27
N SER A 5 -13.89 -15.57 -29.08
CA SER A 5 -14.03 -14.14 -28.75
C SER A 5 -13.99 -13.81 -27.25
N SER A 6 -13.88 -12.48 -27.01
CA SER A 6 -14.05 -11.66 -25.79
C SER A 6 -15.44 -11.23 -25.34
N GLY A 7 -15.97 -11.69 -24.19
CA GLY A 7 -17.01 -10.98 -23.45
C GLY A 7 -16.48 -9.78 -22.62
N PRO A 8 -17.36 -8.97 -21.98
CA PRO A 8 -17.04 -7.70 -21.31
C PRO A 8 -16.00 -7.78 -20.17
N LYS A 9 -15.79 -8.96 -19.59
CA LYS A 9 -14.82 -9.24 -18.53
C LYS A 9 -13.73 -10.22 -18.99
N ASN A 10 -13.36 -10.13 -20.25
CA ASN A 10 -12.50 -11.10 -20.93
C ASN A 10 -13.03 -12.54 -20.88
N GLU A 11 -14.35 -12.70 -20.74
CA GLU A 11 -15.03 -13.99 -20.73
C GLU A 11 -14.76 -14.71 -22.06
N PRO A 12 -14.11 -15.88 -22.08
CA PRO A 12 -13.93 -16.64 -23.30
C PRO A 12 -15.29 -17.10 -23.85
N GLN A 13 -15.57 -16.84 -25.13
CA GLN A 13 -16.71 -17.41 -25.83
C GLN A 13 -16.25 -18.43 -26.86
N TYR A 14 -17.04 -19.48 -27.05
CA TYR A 14 -16.74 -20.62 -27.92
C TYR A 14 -17.87 -20.79 -28.95
N ALA A 15 -17.54 -20.81 -30.24
CA ALA A 15 -18.46 -20.80 -31.37
C ALA A 15 -18.91 -22.21 -31.81
N GLY A 16 -18.49 -23.27 -31.11
CA GLY A 16 -19.06 -24.61 -31.28
C GLY A 16 -18.79 -25.30 -32.61
N THR A 17 -17.75 -24.92 -33.36
CA THR A 17 -17.39 -25.63 -34.58
C THR A 17 -16.87 -27.03 -34.25
N GLY A 18 -17.73 -28.04 -34.37
CA GLY A 18 -17.41 -29.46 -34.24
C GLY A 18 -18.06 -30.17 -33.04
N VAL A 19 -18.27 -29.47 -31.92
CA VAL A 19 -18.98 -30.00 -30.73
C VAL A 19 -19.81 -28.87 -30.09
N PRO A 20 -21.03 -28.58 -30.61
CA PRO A 20 -21.80 -27.41 -30.20
C PRO A 20 -22.28 -27.43 -28.75
N GLN A 21 -22.55 -28.61 -28.18
CA GLN A 21 -22.96 -28.76 -26.78
C GLN A 21 -21.85 -28.32 -25.82
N ASP A 22 -20.63 -28.82 -26.02
CA ASP A 22 -19.49 -28.45 -25.18
C ASP A 22 -19.18 -26.94 -25.25
N ALA A 23 -19.42 -26.30 -26.41
CA ALA A 23 -19.20 -24.86 -26.55
C ALA A 23 -20.24 -24.01 -25.81
N ALA A 24 -21.49 -24.45 -25.76
CA ALA A 24 -22.52 -23.81 -24.95
C ALA A 24 -22.19 -23.91 -23.46
N ASP A 25 -21.84 -25.12 -22.99
CA ASP A 25 -21.50 -25.37 -21.59
C ASP A 25 -20.26 -24.58 -21.16
N LEU A 26 -19.20 -24.55 -21.98
CA LEU A 26 -17.99 -23.78 -21.68
C LEU A 26 -18.23 -22.27 -21.67
N THR A 27 -19.11 -21.77 -22.55
CA THR A 27 -19.51 -20.36 -22.54
C THR A 27 -20.29 -20.02 -21.27
N GLU A 28 -21.18 -20.91 -20.82
CA GLU A 28 -21.92 -20.73 -19.57
C GLU A 28 -21.00 -20.75 -18.33
N VAL A 29 -20.07 -21.70 -18.26
CA VAL A 29 -19.06 -21.76 -17.19
C VAL A 29 -18.20 -20.51 -17.18
N ALA A 30 -17.76 -20.04 -18.35
CA ALA A 30 -16.98 -18.81 -18.49
C ALA A 30 -17.77 -17.59 -17.98
N ARG A 31 -19.06 -17.48 -18.34
CA ARG A 31 -19.95 -16.43 -17.84
C ARG A 31 -20.11 -16.47 -16.33
N TYR A 32 -20.36 -17.65 -15.77
CA TYR A 32 -20.49 -17.81 -14.34
C TYR A 32 -19.21 -17.41 -13.61
N ALA A 33 -18.05 -17.89 -14.07
CA ALA A 33 -16.75 -17.52 -13.53
C ALA A 33 -16.49 -16.00 -13.64
N ALA A 34 -16.91 -15.37 -14.74
CA ALA A 34 -16.85 -13.92 -14.89
C ALA A 34 -17.79 -13.18 -13.93
N MET A 35 -18.97 -13.72 -13.60
CA MET A 35 -19.88 -13.10 -12.64
C MET A 35 -19.38 -13.19 -11.19
N VAL A 36 -18.86 -14.36 -10.79
CA VAL A 36 -18.51 -14.62 -9.38
C VAL A 36 -17.03 -14.40 -9.05
N GLY A 37 -16.15 -14.53 -10.04
CA GLY A 37 -14.71 -14.41 -9.87
C GLY A 37 -14.27 -12.97 -9.76
N ASN A 38 -14.27 -12.41 -8.54
CA ASN A 38 -13.82 -11.04 -8.28
C ASN A 38 -12.62 -10.97 -7.34
N ARG A 39 -11.89 -12.07 -7.09
CA ARG A 39 -10.75 -12.05 -6.19
C ARG A 39 -9.52 -12.70 -6.81
N LYS A 40 -8.40 -11.99 -6.76
CA LYS A 40 -7.04 -12.49 -7.05
C LYS A 40 -6.17 -12.43 -5.79
N VAL A 41 -5.11 -13.23 -5.78
CA VAL A 41 -4.13 -13.30 -4.69
C VAL A 41 -2.73 -13.36 -5.32
N GLY A 42 -1.78 -12.59 -4.82
CA GLY A 42 -0.40 -12.55 -5.34
C GLY A 42 0.48 -11.58 -4.56
N ALA A 43 1.66 -11.24 -5.06
CA ALA A 43 2.50 -10.17 -4.51
C ALA A 43 2.04 -8.78 -5.03
N SER A 44 2.51 -7.71 -4.39
CA SER A 44 2.22 -6.34 -4.82
C SER A 44 2.65 -6.06 -6.27
N SER A 45 3.75 -6.66 -6.71
CA SER A 45 4.22 -6.62 -8.11
C SER A 45 3.25 -7.26 -9.09
N ASP A 46 2.57 -8.34 -8.69
CA ASP A 46 1.60 -9.02 -9.55
C ASP A 46 0.38 -8.13 -9.78
N ARG A 47 -0.10 -7.46 -8.73
CA ARG A 47 -1.20 -6.48 -8.84
C ARG A 47 -0.82 -5.31 -9.75
N GLN A 48 0.40 -4.79 -9.63
CA GLN A 48 0.89 -3.69 -10.47
C GLN A 48 1.05 -4.09 -11.94
N ALA A 49 1.32 -5.37 -12.21
CA ALA A 49 1.41 -5.91 -13.56
C ALA A 49 0.05 -6.15 -14.23
N LEU A 50 -1.06 -6.18 -13.46
CA LEU A 50 -2.39 -6.34 -14.04
C LEU A 50 -2.77 -5.11 -14.89
N THR A 51 -3.11 -5.36 -16.15
CA THR A 51 -3.50 -4.33 -17.11
C THR A 51 -4.61 -4.80 -18.04
N GLY A 52 -5.25 -3.87 -18.75
CA GLY A 52 -6.22 -4.18 -19.80
C GLY A 52 -7.34 -5.09 -19.32
N ALA A 53 -7.47 -6.25 -19.97
CA ALA A 53 -8.57 -7.18 -19.74
C ALA A 53 -8.44 -7.99 -18.43
N ASP A 54 -7.30 -7.92 -17.75
CA ASP A 54 -7.06 -8.58 -16.45
C ASP A 54 -7.51 -7.74 -15.25
N VAL A 55 -8.02 -6.53 -15.50
CA VAL A 55 -8.46 -5.56 -14.51
C VAL A 55 -9.87 -5.08 -14.85
N TRP A 56 -10.77 -5.10 -13.89
CA TRP A 56 -12.13 -4.59 -14.04
C TRP A 56 -12.62 -3.95 -12.73
N PRO A 57 -13.57 -3.01 -12.79
CA PRO A 57 -14.16 -2.42 -11.59
C PRO A 57 -14.75 -3.47 -10.65
N GLY A 58 -14.42 -3.37 -9.37
CA GLY A 58 -14.82 -4.33 -8.34
C GLY A 58 -13.93 -5.56 -8.23
N LEU A 59 -12.85 -5.67 -9.02
CA LEU A 59 -11.83 -6.69 -8.80
C LEU A 59 -11.13 -6.45 -7.46
N GLU A 60 -11.15 -7.45 -6.59
CA GLU A 60 -10.39 -7.52 -5.35
C GLU A 60 -9.03 -8.21 -5.58
N PHE A 61 -7.99 -7.69 -4.93
CA PHE A 61 -6.66 -8.28 -4.94
C PHE A 61 -6.10 -8.32 -3.52
N TYR A 62 -5.73 -9.51 -3.05
CA TYR A 62 -5.02 -9.67 -1.78
C TYR A 62 -3.51 -9.82 -2.02
N GLU A 63 -2.73 -8.90 -1.49
CA GLU A 63 -1.27 -8.89 -1.53
C GLU A 63 -0.69 -9.75 -0.40
N THR A 64 0.10 -10.75 -0.75
CA THR A 64 0.71 -11.72 0.18
C THR A 64 1.98 -11.22 0.84
N ASP A 65 2.67 -10.26 0.23
CA ASP A 65 3.89 -9.61 0.72
C ASP A 65 3.60 -8.43 1.66
N THR A 66 2.49 -7.72 1.46
CA THR A 66 2.07 -6.60 2.33
C THR A 66 0.93 -6.96 3.28
N GLY A 67 0.20 -8.05 3.00
CA GLY A 67 -1.00 -8.44 3.74
C GLY A 67 -2.23 -7.55 3.45
N LEU A 68 -2.15 -6.66 2.47
CA LEU A 68 -3.21 -5.70 2.14
C LEU A 68 -4.22 -6.26 1.13
N ALA A 69 -5.45 -5.76 1.19
CA ALA A 69 -6.46 -6.00 0.17
C ALA A 69 -6.75 -4.70 -0.59
N PHE A 70 -6.93 -4.80 -1.90
CA PHE A 70 -7.27 -3.69 -2.79
C PHE A 70 -8.51 -4.01 -3.60
N VAL A 71 -9.29 -2.99 -3.94
CA VAL A 71 -10.40 -3.03 -4.89
C VAL A 71 -10.08 -2.08 -6.05
N TYR A 72 -10.19 -2.56 -7.28
CA TYR A 72 -10.08 -1.69 -8.45
C TYR A 72 -11.35 -0.87 -8.63
N GLN A 73 -11.24 0.45 -8.65
CA GLN A 73 -12.38 1.37 -8.78
C GLN A 73 -12.39 2.04 -10.16
N SER A 74 -13.58 2.11 -10.78
CA SER A 74 -13.75 2.81 -12.06
C SER A 74 -13.60 4.32 -11.95
N SER A 75 -14.02 4.91 -10.82
CA SER A 75 -14.00 6.36 -10.58
C SER A 75 -12.59 6.96 -10.61
N THR A 76 -11.61 6.21 -10.11
CA THR A 76 -10.19 6.62 -10.07
C THR A 76 -9.34 5.90 -11.11
N ALA A 77 -9.93 4.97 -11.86
CA ALA A 77 -9.23 4.02 -12.72
C ALA A 77 -7.99 3.41 -12.01
N GLY A 78 -8.16 3.03 -10.74
CA GLY A 78 -7.05 2.69 -9.88
C GLY A 78 -7.39 1.72 -8.74
N TRP A 79 -6.34 1.14 -8.18
CA TRP A 79 -6.42 0.27 -7.00
C TRP A 79 -6.57 1.10 -5.73
N VAL A 80 -7.64 0.85 -4.98
CA VAL A 80 -7.90 1.48 -3.69
C VAL A 80 -7.85 0.42 -2.59
N PRO A 81 -7.10 0.60 -1.50
CA PRO A 81 -7.06 -0.38 -0.43
C PRO A 81 -8.44 -0.51 0.25
N THR A 82 -8.89 -1.75 0.50
CA THR A 82 -10.22 -2.06 1.06
C THR A 82 -10.39 -1.55 2.49
N VAL A 83 -9.30 -1.52 3.23
CA VAL A 83 -9.17 -0.83 4.51
C VAL A 83 -8.04 0.16 4.31
N ARG A 84 -8.22 1.43 4.68
CA ARG A 84 -7.10 2.39 4.71
C ARG A 84 -6.09 1.89 5.73
N PRO A 85 -4.93 1.33 5.33
CA PRO A 85 -3.98 0.87 6.31
C PRO A 85 -3.47 2.09 7.08
N SER A 86 -3.49 1.96 8.39
CA SER A 86 -2.82 2.89 9.29
C SER A 86 -1.93 2.09 10.21
N VAL A 87 -0.78 2.66 10.53
CA VAL A 87 0.21 2.04 11.41
C VAL A 87 0.59 3.02 12.49
N ASN A 88 0.88 2.49 13.66
CA ASN A 88 1.50 3.22 14.77
C ASN A 88 2.81 2.52 15.11
N VAL A 89 3.93 3.20 14.87
CA VAL A 89 5.27 2.67 15.10
C VAL A 89 5.94 3.47 16.20
N GLY A 90 6.27 2.80 17.31
CA GLY A 90 7.13 3.37 18.34
C GLY A 90 8.59 3.38 17.87
N PHE A 91 9.31 4.44 18.18
CA PHE A 91 10.76 4.53 17.97
C PHE A 91 11.46 4.94 19.26
N ASN A 92 12.67 4.42 19.45
CA ASN A 92 13.58 4.74 20.53
C ASN A 92 15.00 4.48 20.02
N ASP A 93 15.56 5.47 19.35
CA ASP A 93 16.80 5.30 18.59
C ASP A 93 17.59 6.61 18.54
N THR A 94 18.78 6.57 17.99
CA THR A 94 19.69 7.71 17.85
C THR A 94 19.66 8.23 16.41
N THR A 95 19.47 9.54 16.27
CA THR A 95 19.57 10.21 14.97
C THR A 95 20.99 10.15 14.41
N ASN A 96 21.15 10.19 13.09
CA ASN A 96 22.47 10.31 12.47
C ASN A 96 23.09 11.71 12.69
N SER A 97 24.28 11.95 12.16
CA SER A 97 24.98 13.25 12.27
C SER A 97 24.20 14.44 11.71
N ASN A 98 23.25 14.21 10.80
CA ASN A 98 22.39 15.24 10.21
C ASN A 98 21.09 15.46 11.00
N GLY A 99 20.86 14.69 12.07
CA GLY A 99 19.65 14.72 12.88
C GLY A 99 18.48 13.95 12.27
N ILE A 100 18.74 12.99 11.38
CA ILE A 100 17.72 12.19 10.70
C ILE A 100 17.60 10.81 11.36
N LEU A 101 16.36 10.35 11.55
CA LEU A 101 16.02 8.96 11.85
C LEU A 101 15.20 8.36 10.70
N VAL A 102 15.51 7.12 10.34
CA VAL A 102 14.71 6.34 9.39
C VAL A 102 13.79 5.42 10.15
N ILE A 103 12.48 5.61 10.02
CA ILE A 103 11.46 4.82 10.73
C ILE A 103 10.81 3.87 9.72
N ARG A 104 10.90 2.56 9.96
CA ARG A 104 10.18 1.55 9.16
C ARG A 104 8.74 1.45 9.63
N HIS A 105 7.78 1.69 8.74
CA HIS A 105 6.36 1.78 9.11
C HIS A 105 5.54 0.55 8.71
N GLY A 106 5.96 -0.21 7.70
CA GLY A 106 5.29 -1.46 7.32
C GLY A 106 3.90 -1.29 6.68
N LEU A 107 3.61 -0.13 6.07
CA LEU A 107 2.32 0.08 5.38
C LEU A 107 2.24 -0.68 4.05
N GLY A 108 3.37 -1.01 3.41
CA GLY A 108 3.38 -1.62 2.07
C GLY A 108 2.98 -0.66 0.94
N VAL A 109 2.60 0.57 1.27
CA VAL A 109 2.23 1.65 0.37
C VAL A 109 2.83 2.97 0.87
N ILE A 110 2.95 3.96 -0.02
CA ILE A 110 3.38 5.31 0.34
C ILE A 110 2.27 5.98 1.16
N PRO A 111 2.52 6.40 2.42
CA PRO A 111 1.53 7.13 3.19
C PRO A 111 1.25 8.53 2.60
N ASN A 112 -0.01 8.96 2.61
CA ASN A 112 -0.40 10.33 2.22
C ASN A 112 -0.56 11.28 3.42
N TRP A 113 -0.56 10.72 4.64
CA TRP A 113 -0.47 11.49 5.88
C TRP A 113 0.49 10.83 6.85
N ILE A 114 1.20 11.65 7.62
CA ILE A 114 2.08 11.24 8.71
C ILE A 114 1.82 12.17 9.89
N GLN A 115 1.72 11.59 11.08
CA GLN A 115 1.67 12.32 12.34
C GLN A 115 2.78 11.80 13.25
N LEU A 116 3.57 12.72 13.79
CA LEU A 116 4.64 12.43 14.73
C LEU A 116 4.22 12.84 16.14
N THR A 117 4.43 11.96 17.11
CA THR A 117 4.22 12.25 18.54
C THR A 117 5.52 11.98 19.29
N MET A 118 6.12 13.03 19.84
CA MET A 118 7.34 12.91 20.65
C MET A 118 7.01 12.52 22.09
N ARG A 119 7.83 11.63 22.68
CA ARG A 119 7.73 11.26 24.11
C ARG A 119 8.96 11.76 24.85
N ASN A 120 8.73 12.53 25.92
CA ASN A 120 9.81 12.93 26.83
C ASN A 120 10.12 11.76 27.77
N THR A 121 11.36 11.24 27.73
CA THR A 121 11.80 10.12 28.57
C THR A 121 12.51 10.55 29.85
N GLY A 122 12.60 11.85 30.15
CA GLY A 122 12.99 12.39 31.47
C GLY A 122 14.37 11.98 32.01
N THR A 123 15.21 11.32 31.22
CA THR A 123 16.48 10.72 31.67
C THR A 123 17.72 11.28 30.98
N ASP A 124 17.55 12.09 29.94
CA ASP A 124 18.63 12.81 29.27
C ASP A 124 18.38 14.33 29.42
N SER A 125 19.45 15.12 29.51
CA SER A 125 19.50 16.55 29.91
C SER A 125 18.78 17.55 28.99
N VAL A 126 17.72 17.13 28.32
CA VAL A 126 16.93 17.93 27.40
C VAL A 126 15.45 17.79 27.77
N SER A 127 15.07 18.63 28.72
CA SER A 127 13.73 19.23 28.80
C SER A 127 13.36 20.03 27.53
N SER A 128 14.23 20.06 26.51
CA SER A 128 13.93 20.74 25.25
C SER A 128 12.83 20.00 24.53
N ILE A 129 11.73 20.73 24.37
CA ILE A 129 10.67 20.42 23.42
C ILE A 129 11.36 20.09 22.08
N PHE A 130 11.18 18.87 21.59
CA PHE A 130 11.73 18.43 20.33
C PHE A 130 10.66 18.52 19.27
N GLU A 131 11.04 19.02 18.09
CA GLU A 131 10.19 19.01 16.92
C GLU A 131 10.81 18.06 15.91
N GLY A 132 10.04 17.07 15.46
CA GLY A 132 10.40 16.27 14.31
C GLY A 132 9.61 16.73 13.09
N ILE A 133 10.30 16.93 11.99
CA ILE A 133 9.75 17.32 10.71
C ILE A 133 9.92 16.13 9.77
N VAL A 134 8.86 15.78 9.05
CA VAL A 134 8.94 14.79 7.96
C VAL A 134 9.86 15.37 6.90
N TRP A 135 11.06 14.82 6.79
CA TRP A 135 12.10 15.35 5.91
C TRP A 135 11.86 14.96 4.45
N ASP A 136 11.33 13.75 4.24
CA ASP A 136 10.87 13.26 2.95
C ASP A 136 9.35 13.31 2.94
N SER A 137 8.75 14.50 2.75
CA SER A 137 7.31 14.68 2.67
C SER A 137 6.89 15.13 1.26
N PRO A 138 6.12 14.32 0.51
CA PRO A 138 5.65 12.99 0.88
C PRO A 138 6.79 11.96 0.86
N PRO A 139 6.75 10.93 1.72
CA PRO A 139 7.78 9.89 1.73
C PRO A 139 7.74 9.13 0.41
N THR A 140 8.90 8.96 -0.20
CA THR A 140 9.00 8.27 -1.50
C THR A 140 9.00 6.75 -1.38
N SER A 141 8.99 6.22 -0.15
CA SER A 141 9.11 4.79 0.14
C SER A 141 7.81 4.19 0.67
N THR A 142 7.52 2.95 0.25
CA THR A 142 6.41 2.12 0.73
C THR A 142 6.68 1.46 2.08
N THR A 143 7.91 1.56 2.59
CA THR A 143 8.37 0.80 3.77
C THR A 143 8.94 1.67 4.90
N SER A 144 9.40 2.89 4.60
CA SER A 144 10.04 3.76 5.58
C SER A 144 9.77 5.25 5.38
N VAL A 145 9.84 6.02 6.45
CA VAL A 145 9.80 7.48 6.45
C VAL A 145 11.08 8.03 7.08
N GLN A 146 11.61 9.12 6.54
CA GLN A 146 12.72 9.86 7.14
C GLN A 146 12.20 11.06 7.92
N ILE A 147 12.52 11.12 9.22
CA ILE A 147 12.16 12.22 10.10
C ILE A 147 13.45 12.93 10.52
N ARG A 148 13.47 14.25 10.42
CA ARG A 148 14.58 15.07 10.90
C ARG A 148 14.18 15.83 12.16
N PHE A 149 15.01 15.79 13.19
CA PHE A 149 14.70 16.34 14.50
C PHE A 149 15.55 17.57 14.81
N ARG A 150 14.91 18.58 15.37
CA ARG A 150 15.57 19.78 15.90
C ARG A 150 15.09 20.08 17.32
N ASN A 151 15.94 20.77 18.05
CA ASN A 151 15.54 21.42 19.29
C ASN A 151 14.57 22.56 18.96
N SER A 152 13.37 22.55 19.56
CA SER A 152 12.33 23.52 19.20
C SER A 152 12.57 24.91 19.82
N THR A 153 13.50 25.03 20.77
CA THR A 153 13.84 26.30 21.42
C THR A 153 14.85 27.10 20.63
N ASN A 154 15.91 26.43 20.13
CA ASN A 154 17.01 27.10 19.43
C ASN A 154 17.13 26.71 17.94
N GLY A 155 16.28 25.80 17.45
CA GLY A 155 16.26 25.36 16.06
C GLY A 155 17.44 24.47 15.64
N ALA A 156 18.34 24.12 16.57
CA ALA A 156 19.52 23.32 16.25
C ALA A 156 19.15 21.87 15.89
N TRP A 157 19.73 21.35 14.81
CA TRP A 157 19.56 19.96 14.41
C TRP A 157 20.17 19.00 15.43
N LEU A 158 19.43 17.96 15.77
CA LEU A 158 19.82 17.00 16.80
C LEU A 158 20.68 15.89 16.19
N GLY A 159 21.92 16.18 15.81
CA GLY A 159 22.84 15.14 15.31
C GLY A 159 23.30 14.20 16.42
N ASN A 160 23.29 12.87 16.22
CA ASN A 160 23.74 11.87 17.19
C ASN A 160 23.03 11.93 18.57
N ASN A 161 21.74 12.30 18.57
CA ASN A 161 20.95 12.43 19.78
C ASN A 161 19.90 11.31 19.87
N LYS A 162 19.60 10.87 21.08
CA LYS A 162 18.53 9.90 21.32
C LYS A 162 17.16 10.58 21.19
N VAL A 163 16.26 9.93 20.47
CA VAL A 163 14.87 10.39 20.26
C VAL A 163 13.90 9.25 20.51
N VAL A 164 12.79 9.57 21.16
CA VAL A 164 11.74 8.61 21.51
C VAL A 164 10.37 9.18 21.15
N GLY A 165 9.52 8.34 20.60
CA GLY A 165 8.17 8.76 20.21
C GLY A 165 7.41 7.70 19.44
N TYR A 166 6.36 8.16 18.78
CA TYR A 166 5.48 7.36 17.93
C TYR A 166 5.28 8.06 16.60
N LEU A 167 5.29 7.28 15.52
CA LEU A 167 4.89 7.70 14.20
C LEU A 167 3.58 7.01 13.85
N ALA A 168 2.55 7.80 13.59
CA ALA A 168 1.32 7.35 12.97
C ALA A 168 1.38 7.70 11.47
N ALA A 169 1.01 6.76 10.60
CA ALA A 169 0.96 7.02 9.16
C ALA A 169 -0.16 6.22 8.51
N GLY A 170 -0.68 6.71 7.39
CA GLY A 170 -1.71 6.02 6.62
C GLY A 170 -1.95 6.61 5.23
N VAL A 171 -2.98 6.08 4.57
CA VAL A 171 -3.40 6.35 3.18
C VAL A 171 -4.86 6.76 3.09
#